data_AF-A0A924F2X6-F1
#
_entry.id   AF-A0A924F2X6-F1
#
_cell.length_a   1.000
_cell.length_b   1.000
_cell.length_c   1.000
_cell.angle_alpha   90.00
_cell.angle_beta   90.00
_cell.angle_gamma   90.00
#
_symmetry.space_group_name_H-M   'P 1'
#
loop_
_entity.id
_entity.type
_entity.pdbx_description
1 polymer ?
#
loop_
_entity_poly.entity_id
_entity_poly.type
_entity_poly.pdbx_seq_one_letter_code
_entity_poly.pdbx_strand_id
1 'polypeptide(L)'
;MTLPYPNISPDIIHIGPLRVRWYGMMYVLGYIVAARLCRKRMRDGTLPLTQEGLDTFLTAMFVGMLLGARAMYVLVYDRSLHTGLDWLKVWNGGLSFHGAAAGMIIACIWTARRYKVPIMTLTDTLALCATPGLAFGRIGNFINAELYGRPTDVPWAMVFPTDPQQVPRHPSQLYEMLGEGVILGTFLWWFEAKARREGWWRPGIGGSAFLIGYGIIRSLVELTRQPDAQLGFLAGGITMGQLLSSLMIIGGIAVALWVYRQPPQTPKPVVKVRAA
;
A
#
# COMPACT_ATOMS: atom_id res chain seq x y z
N MET A 1 -7.56 26.57 19.32
CA MET A 1 -8.91 26.03 19.01
C MET A 1 -8.70 24.69 18.35
N THR A 2 -9.31 23.61 18.85
CA THR A 2 -9.20 22.26 18.27
C THR A 2 -10.46 21.90 17.51
N LEU A 3 -10.33 21.05 16.50
CA LEU A 3 -11.46 20.38 15.89
C LEU A 3 -11.85 19.17 16.73
N PRO A 4 -13.15 18.97 17.03
CA PRO A 4 -13.60 17.79 17.75
C PRO A 4 -13.37 16.54 16.89
N TYR A 5 -12.80 15.50 17.48
CA TYR A 5 -12.73 14.20 16.82
C TYR A 5 -14.15 13.61 16.70
N PRO A 6 -14.57 13.13 15.51
CA PRO A 6 -15.91 12.61 15.32
C PRO A 6 -16.11 11.32 16.14
N ASN A 7 -17.26 11.18 16.79
CA ASN A 7 -17.59 9.95 17.52
C ASN A 7 -17.99 8.84 16.54
N ILE A 8 -17.00 8.08 16.05
CA ILE A 8 -17.19 6.98 15.11
C ILE A 8 -16.93 5.66 15.84
N SER A 9 -17.93 4.77 15.89
CA SER A 9 -17.75 3.39 16.34
C SER A 9 -16.79 2.65 15.39
N PRO A 10 -15.73 1.97 15.89
CA PRO A 10 -14.86 1.14 15.04
C PRO A 10 -15.58 -0.05 14.40
N ASP A 11 -16.67 -0.49 15.03
CA ASP A 11 -17.50 -1.60 14.60
C ASP A 11 -18.69 -1.10 13.76
N ILE A 12 -18.95 -1.76 12.63
CA ILE A 12 -20.09 -1.54 11.74
C ILE A 12 -21.31 -2.26 12.30
N ILE A 13 -21.16 -3.57 12.52
CA ILE A 13 -22.19 -4.46 13.05
C ILE A 13 -21.55 -5.55 13.90
N HIS A 14 -22.33 -6.03 14.88
CA HIS A 14 -21.98 -7.15 15.74
C HIS A 14 -23.02 -8.26 15.59
N ILE A 15 -22.58 -9.45 15.19
CA ILE A 15 -23.42 -10.65 15.11
C ILE A 15 -22.77 -11.73 15.98
N GLY A 16 -23.19 -11.79 17.25
CA GLY A 16 -22.57 -12.69 18.24
C GLY A 16 -21.06 -12.39 18.41
N PRO A 17 -20.15 -13.39 18.26
CA PRO A 17 -18.71 -13.17 18.36
C PRO A 17 -18.12 -12.48 17.12
N LEU A 18 -18.86 -12.40 16.00
CA LEU A 18 -18.38 -11.79 14.77
C LEU A 18 -18.52 -10.26 14.85
N ARG A 19 -17.39 -9.57 14.75
CA ARG A 19 -17.33 -8.10 14.67
C ARG A 19 -16.90 -7.68 13.28
N VAL A 20 -17.79 -7.02 12.55
CA VAL A 20 -17.44 -6.42 11.25
C VAL A 20 -16.95 -5.01 11.51
N ARG A 21 -15.65 -4.77 11.29
CA ARG A 21 -14.98 -3.49 11.60
C ARG A 21 -14.82 -2.63 10.36
N TRP A 22 -14.90 -1.31 10.53
CA TRP A 22 -14.60 -0.36 9.47
C TRP A 22 -13.19 -0.55 8.90
N TYR A 23 -12.22 -0.87 9.75
CA TYR A 23 -10.84 -1.13 9.33
C TYR A 23 -10.75 -2.22 8.25
N GLY A 24 -11.41 -3.37 8.46
CA GLY A 24 -11.46 -4.45 7.47
C GLY A 24 -12.23 -4.04 6.21
N MET A 25 -13.35 -3.32 6.38
CA MET A 25 -14.14 -2.81 5.26
C MET A 25 -13.34 -1.84 4.37
N MET A 26 -12.51 -0.98 4.97
CA MET A 26 -11.64 -0.07 4.22
C MET A 26 -10.65 -0.83 3.34
N TYR A 27 -10.04 -1.92 3.81
CA TYR A 27 -9.20 -2.77 2.96
C TYR A 27 -9.98 -3.40 1.80
N VAL A 28 -11.22 -3.86 2.04
CA VAL A 28 -12.09 -4.38 0.98
C VAL A 28 -12.38 -3.30 -0.07
N LEU A 29 -12.72 -2.08 0.35
CA LEU A 29 -12.94 -0.95 -0.56
C LEU A 29 -11.67 -0.62 -1.37
N GLY A 30 -10.50 -0.58 -0.72
CA GLY A 30 -9.22 -0.39 -1.39
C GLY A 30 -8.94 -1.46 -2.44
N TYR A 31 -9.17 -2.73 -2.11
CA TYR A 31 -9.03 -3.84 -3.05
C TYR A 31 -10.01 -3.74 -4.22
N ILE A 32 -11.28 -3.38 -3.97
CA ILE A 32 -12.28 -3.21 -5.03
C ILE A 32 -11.86 -2.09 -6.00
N VAL A 33 -11.38 -0.94 -5.49
CA VAL A 33 -10.89 0.15 -6.33
C VAL A 33 -9.66 -0.28 -7.12
N ALA A 34 -8.68 -0.94 -6.48
CA ALA A 34 -7.50 -1.50 -7.14
C ALA A 34 -7.89 -2.48 -8.27
N ALA A 35 -8.83 -3.39 -8.02
CA ALA A 35 -9.32 -4.34 -9.03
C ALA A 35 -9.99 -3.62 -10.21
N ARG A 36 -10.77 -2.56 -9.97
CA ARG A 36 -11.35 -1.73 -11.03
C ARG A 36 -10.29 -1.01 -11.85
N LEU A 37 -9.24 -0.49 -11.21
CA LEU A 37 -8.11 0.14 -11.89
C LEU A 37 -7.36 -0.89 -12.76
N CYS A 38 -7.07 -2.09 -12.25
CA CYS A 38 -6.46 -3.16 -13.05
C CYS A 38 -7.32 -3.54 -14.26
N ARG A 39 -8.63 -3.70 -14.09
CA ARG A 39 -9.56 -3.97 -15.20
C ARG A 39 -9.56 -2.86 -16.24
N LYS A 40 -9.54 -1.60 -15.80
CA LYS A 40 -9.44 -0.45 -16.70
C LYS A 40 -8.12 -0.48 -17.48
N ARG A 41 -6.99 -0.71 -16.82
CA ARG A 41 -5.68 -0.84 -17.48
C ARG A 41 -5.64 -1.98 -18.50
N MET A 42 -6.27 -3.11 -18.19
CA MET A 42 -6.40 -4.22 -19.13
C MET A 42 -7.20 -3.81 -20.37
N ARG A 43 -8.34 -3.12 -20.20
CA ARG A 43 -9.16 -2.60 -21.30
C ARG A 43 -8.44 -1.54 -22.14
N ASP A 44 -7.66 -0.68 -21.48
CA ASP A 44 -6.87 0.36 -22.14
C ASP A 44 -5.58 -0.19 -22.79
N GLY A 45 -5.33 -1.51 -22.70
CA GLY A 45 -4.16 -2.17 -23.28
C GLY A 45 -2.84 -1.89 -22.55
N THR A 46 -2.87 -1.23 -21.39
CA THR A 46 -1.67 -0.88 -20.60
C THR A 46 -1.24 -1.98 -19.64
N LEU A 47 -2.14 -2.93 -19.36
CA LEU A 47 -1.88 -4.18 -18.64
C LEU A 47 -2.16 -5.37 -19.59
N PRO A 48 -1.13 -5.99 -20.20
CA PRO A 48 -1.30 -7.00 -21.24
C PRO A 48 -1.61 -8.39 -20.65
N LEU A 49 -2.67 -8.47 -19.84
CA LEU A 49 -3.22 -9.72 -19.31
C LEU A 49 -4.53 -10.07 -20.04
N THR A 50 -4.82 -11.36 -20.11
CA THR A 50 -6.18 -11.84 -20.40
C THR A 50 -7.07 -11.65 -19.17
N GLN A 51 -8.39 -11.79 -19.32
CA GLN A 51 -9.32 -11.76 -18.17
C GLN A 51 -8.93 -12.82 -17.12
N GLU A 52 -8.63 -14.05 -17.56
CA GLU A 52 -8.12 -15.12 -16.69
C GLU A 52 -6.83 -14.73 -15.98
N GLY A 53 -5.89 -14.10 -16.70
CA GLY A 53 -4.63 -13.63 -16.12
C GLY A 53 -4.82 -12.51 -15.12
N LEU A 54 -5.80 -11.63 -15.33
CA LEU A 54 -6.16 -10.59 -14.38
C LEU A 54 -6.80 -11.18 -13.11
N ASP A 55 -7.73 -12.11 -13.26
CA ASP A 55 -8.39 -12.75 -12.11
C ASP A 55 -7.39 -13.56 -11.29
N THR A 56 -6.45 -14.23 -11.98
CA THR A 56 -5.33 -14.94 -11.34
C THR A 56 -4.37 -13.97 -10.65
N PHE A 57 -4.03 -12.85 -11.28
CA PHE A 57 -3.19 -11.82 -10.67
C PHE A 57 -3.80 -11.28 -9.38
N LEU A 58 -5.05 -10.83 -9.43
CA LEU A 58 -5.75 -10.26 -8.27
C LEU A 58 -5.86 -11.27 -7.12
N THR A 59 -6.22 -12.52 -7.45
CA THR A 59 -6.32 -13.61 -6.47
C THR A 59 -4.95 -13.94 -5.86
N ALA A 60 -3.91 -14.08 -6.68
CA ALA A 60 -2.56 -14.37 -6.22
C ALA A 60 -2.01 -13.24 -5.33
N MET A 61 -2.28 -11.99 -5.66
CA MET A 61 -1.89 -10.85 -4.82
C MET A 61 -2.58 -10.89 -3.45
N PHE A 62 -3.88 -11.17 -3.40
CA PHE A 62 -4.62 -11.29 -2.15
C PHE A 62 -4.16 -12.47 -1.29
N VAL A 63 -4.04 -13.66 -1.90
CA VAL A 63 -3.59 -14.89 -1.23
C VAL A 63 -2.15 -14.76 -0.77
N GLY A 64 -1.27 -14.26 -1.64
CA GLY A 64 0.14 -14.03 -1.31
C GLY A 64 0.30 -13.06 -0.15
N MET A 65 -0.45 -11.95 -0.14
CA MET A 65 -0.49 -11.02 0.99
C MET A 65 -0.87 -11.71 2.30
N LEU A 66 -1.99 -12.44 2.32
CA LEU A 66 -2.51 -13.06 3.55
C LEU A 66 -1.60 -14.18 4.05
N LEU A 67 -1.18 -15.09 3.16
CA LEU A 67 -0.30 -16.20 3.50
C LEU A 67 1.08 -15.70 3.94
N GLY A 68 1.66 -14.75 3.22
CA GLY A 68 2.95 -14.16 3.57
C GLY A 68 2.90 -13.46 4.92
N ALA A 69 1.86 -12.65 5.16
CA ALA A 69 1.68 -11.93 6.42
C ALA A 69 1.55 -12.87 7.60
N ARG A 70 0.73 -13.91 7.46
CA ARG A 70 0.54 -14.90 8.51
C ARG A 70 1.80 -15.72 8.73
N ALA A 71 2.46 -16.12 7.64
CA ALA A 71 3.62 -16.97 7.73
C ALA A 71 4.79 -16.33 8.44
N MET A 72 5.12 -15.11 8.05
CA MET A 72 6.19 -14.38 8.72
C MET A 72 5.83 -14.06 10.17
N TYR A 73 4.57 -13.72 10.47
CA TYR A 73 4.15 -13.48 11.86
C TYR A 73 4.46 -14.68 12.75
N VAL A 74 3.99 -15.86 12.37
CA VAL A 74 4.15 -17.03 13.22
C VAL A 74 5.60 -17.56 13.23
N LEU A 75 6.33 -17.53 12.10
CA LEU A 75 7.73 -17.98 12.06
C LEU A 75 8.71 -17.08 12.82
N VAL A 76 8.44 -15.78 12.86
CA VAL A 76 9.39 -14.78 13.34
C VAL A 76 8.97 -14.17 14.67
N TYR A 77 7.68 -13.85 14.85
CA TYR A 77 7.20 -13.08 16.00
C TYR A 77 6.54 -13.95 17.07
N ASP A 78 5.79 -14.98 16.68
CA ASP A 78 5.11 -15.84 17.66
C ASP A 78 5.11 -17.31 17.24
N ARG A 79 6.23 -17.98 17.54
CA ARG A 79 6.45 -19.40 17.22
C ARG A 79 5.56 -20.36 18.00
N SER A 80 4.88 -19.90 19.04
CA SER A 80 3.97 -20.77 19.80
C SER A 80 2.78 -21.25 18.94
N LEU A 81 2.43 -20.47 17.92
CA LEU A 81 1.32 -20.73 17.00
C LEU A 81 1.64 -21.75 15.89
N HIS A 82 2.83 -22.39 15.92
CA HIS A 82 3.21 -23.43 14.95
C HIS A 82 2.43 -24.74 15.13
N THR A 83 1.76 -24.94 16.26
CA THR A 83 1.11 -26.22 16.60
C THR A 83 -0.34 -26.26 16.12
N GLY A 84 -0.71 -27.35 15.44
CA GLY A 84 -2.09 -27.60 15.02
C GLY A 84 -2.66 -26.55 14.05
N LEU A 85 -3.93 -26.18 14.26
CA LEU A 85 -4.67 -25.24 13.40
C LEU A 85 -4.53 -23.77 13.82
N ASP A 86 -3.74 -23.47 14.86
CA ASP A 86 -3.57 -22.12 15.41
C ASP A 86 -2.89 -21.18 14.41
N TRP A 87 -2.06 -21.74 13.53
CA TRP A 87 -1.50 -21.04 12.39
C TRP A 87 -2.56 -20.45 11.45
N LEU A 88 -3.76 -21.06 11.32
CA LEU A 88 -4.86 -20.54 10.49
C LEU A 88 -5.71 -19.47 11.19
N LYS A 89 -5.39 -19.22 12.46
CA LYS A 89 -5.86 -18.24 13.45
C LYS A 89 -5.99 -16.77 13.02
N VAL A 90 -6.23 -16.42 11.75
CA VAL A 90 -6.09 -15.03 11.25
C VAL A 90 -7.06 -14.03 11.90
N TRP A 91 -8.19 -14.51 12.42
CA TRP A 91 -9.16 -13.67 13.14
C TRP A 91 -8.69 -13.26 14.54
N ASN A 92 -7.65 -13.90 15.09
CA ASN A 92 -7.01 -13.48 16.34
C ASN A 92 -5.97 -12.36 16.11
N GLY A 93 -5.85 -11.85 14.88
CA GLY A 93 -4.79 -10.94 14.49
C GLY A 93 -3.47 -11.69 14.23
N GLY A 94 -2.34 -10.98 14.40
CA GLY A 94 -1.02 -11.55 14.15
C GLY A 94 -0.71 -11.69 12.66
N LEU A 95 -0.56 -10.54 12.00
CA LEU A 95 -0.20 -10.41 10.60
C LEU A 95 1.03 -9.51 10.47
N SER A 96 2.05 -9.98 9.76
CA SER A 96 3.27 -9.21 9.50
C SER A 96 3.15 -8.40 8.21
N PHE A 97 3.40 -7.10 8.29
CA PHE A 97 3.51 -6.24 7.10
C PHE A 97 4.60 -6.72 6.13
N HIS A 98 5.80 -7.01 6.65
CA HIS A 98 6.92 -7.50 5.85
C HIS A 98 6.59 -8.85 5.17
N GLY A 99 5.83 -9.70 5.86
CA GLY A 99 5.34 -10.96 5.32
C GLY A 99 4.36 -10.74 4.17
N ALA A 100 3.40 -9.82 4.34
CA ALA A 100 2.46 -9.43 3.28
C ALA A 100 3.21 -8.94 2.04
N ALA A 101 4.16 -8.02 2.23
CA ALA A 101 4.96 -7.46 1.14
C ALA A 101 5.74 -8.56 0.38
N ALA A 102 6.41 -9.46 1.10
CA ALA A 102 7.14 -10.57 0.50
C ALA A 102 6.23 -11.52 -0.29
N GLY A 103 5.08 -11.90 0.29
CA GLY A 103 4.10 -12.75 -0.38
C GLY A 103 3.51 -12.11 -1.63
N MET A 104 3.24 -10.81 -1.60
CA MET A 104 2.80 -10.02 -2.76
C MET A 104 3.88 -9.94 -3.85
N ILE A 105 5.15 -9.77 -3.50
CA ILE A 105 6.27 -9.78 -4.45
C ILE A 105 6.36 -11.14 -5.16
N ILE A 106 6.29 -12.24 -4.39
CA ILE A 106 6.32 -13.59 -4.94
C ILE A 106 5.13 -13.81 -5.90
N ALA A 107 3.92 -13.40 -5.50
CA ALA A 107 2.73 -13.49 -6.33
C ALA A 107 2.85 -12.69 -7.64
N CYS A 108 3.40 -11.48 -7.57
CA CYS A 108 3.65 -10.64 -8.74
C CYS A 108 4.64 -11.29 -9.71
N ILE A 109 5.78 -11.77 -9.21
CA ILE A 109 6.81 -12.45 -10.02
C ILE A 109 6.26 -13.72 -10.65
N TRP A 110 5.53 -14.52 -9.87
CA TRP A 110 4.90 -15.75 -10.35
C TRP A 110 3.89 -15.46 -11.47
N THR A 111 3.01 -14.48 -11.28
CA THR A 111 2.01 -14.10 -12.29
C THR A 111 2.68 -13.59 -13.57
N ALA A 112 3.68 -12.72 -13.44
CA ALA A 112 4.43 -12.20 -14.58
C ALA A 112 5.04 -13.33 -15.42
N ARG A 113 5.65 -14.33 -14.76
CA ARG A 113 6.23 -15.51 -15.43
C ARG A 113 5.16 -16.40 -16.05
N ARG A 114 4.06 -16.66 -15.33
CA ARG A 114 2.96 -17.53 -15.77
C ARG A 114 2.29 -17.02 -17.05
N TYR A 115 2.10 -15.71 -17.15
CA TYR A 115 1.43 -15.04 -18.28
C TYR A 115 2.40 -14.35 -19.24
N LYS A 116 3.72 -14.51 -19.05
CA LYS A 116 4.78 -13.93 -19.90
C LYS A 116 4.66 -12.41 -20.07
N VAL A 117 4.23 -11.72 -19.01
CA VAL A 117 4.15 -10.27 -18.93
C VAL A 117 5.44 -9.72 -18.29
N PRO A 118 6.00 -8.60 -18.77
CA PRO A 118 7.14 -7.99 -18.10
C PRO A 118 6.83 -7.69 -16.64
N ILE A 119 7.67 -8.16 -15.72
CA ILE A 119 7.48 -7.95 -14.27
C ILE A 119 7.30 -6.46 -13.95
N MET A 120 8.09 -5.60 -14.61
CA MET A 120 8.02 -4.15 -14.41
C MET A 120 6.64 -3.56 -14.79
N THR A 121 5.93 -4.13 -15.77
CA THR A 121 4.56 -3.70 -16.10
C THR A 121 3.57 -4.04 -15.00
N LEU A 122 3.73 -5.21 -14.34
CA LEU A 122 2.93 -5.55 -13.17
C LEU A 122 3.31 -4.66 -11.97
N THR A 123 4.59 -4.37 -11.76
CA THR A 123 5.05 -3.45 -10.72
C THR A 123 4.48 -2.04 -10.91
N ASP A 124 4.50 -1.49 -12.13
CA ASP A 124 3.89 -0.19 -12.44
C ASP A 124 2.38 -0.20 -12.13
N THR A 125 1.71 -1.30 -12.45
CA THR A 125 0.29 -1.48 -12.16
C THR A 125 0.05 -1.53 -10.65
N LEU A 126 0.87 -2.27 -9.90
CA LEU A 126 0.80 -2.34 -8.44
C LEU A 126 1.06 -0.98 -7.79
N ALA A 127 2.04 -0.23 -8.28
CA ALA A 127 2.38 1.09 -7.78
C ALA A 127 1.17 2.05 -7.82
N LEU A 128 0.45 2.09 -8.94
CA LEU A 128 -0.78 2.87 -9.06
C LEU A 128 -1.90 2.28 -8.17
N CYS A 129 -2.12 0.96 -8.25
CA CYS A 129 -3.22 0.29 -7.56
C CYS A 129 -3.02 0.14 -6.03
N ALA A 130 -1.83 0.38 -5.52
CA ALA A 130 -1.55 0.43 -4.08
C ALA A 130 -2.09 1.71 -3.44
N THR A 131 -2.15 2.82 -4.19
CA THR A 131 -2.54 4.13 -3.65
C THR A 131 -3.96 4.18 -3.06
N PRO A 132 -5.00 3.54 -3.64
CA PRO A 132 -6.28 3.41 -2.95
C PRO A 132 -6.19 2.58 -1.67
N GLY A 133 -5.42 1.48 -1.69
CA GLY A 133 -5.18 0.66 -0.50
C GLY A 133 -4.56 1.45 0.65
N LEU A 134 -3.57 2.31 0.32
CA LEU A 134 -2.98 3.26 1.27
C LEU A 134 -4.03 4.25 1.77
N ALA A 135 -4.77 4.92 0.89
CA ALA A 135 -5.81 5.88 1.28
C ALA A 135 -6.83 5.28 2.25
N PHE A 136 -7.43 4.14 1.88
CA PHE A 136 -8.45 3.49 2.70
C PHE A 136 -7.87 2.94 4.00
N GLY A 137 -6.66 2.38 3.98
CA GLY A 137 -5.97 1.96 5.20
C GLY A 137 -5.84 3.10 6.21
N ARG A 138 -5.47 4.30 5.74
CA ARG A 138 -5.36 5.50 6.59
C ARG A 138 -6.70 6.04 7.07
N ILE A 139 -7.76 5.95 6.28
CA ILE A 139 -9.13 6.21 6.75
C ILE A 139 -9.49 5.23 7.88
N GLY A 140 -9.12 3.96 7.72
CA GLY A 140 -9.30 2.95 8.75
C GLY A 140 -8.55 3.29 10.04
N ASN A 141 -7.29 3.72 9.95
CA ASN A 141 -6.53 4.17 11.13
C ASN A 141 -7.16 5.39 11.78
N PHE A 142 -7.64 6.35 10.97
CA PHE A 142 -8.35 7.51 11.49
C PHE A 142 -9.60 7.10 12.26
N ILE A 143 -10.46 6.22 11.72
CA ILE A 143 -11.68 5.72 12.39
C ILE A 143 -11.35 4.98 13.70
N ASN A 144 -10.28 4.19 13.72
CA ASN A 144 -9.78 3.52 14.92
C ASN A 144 -9.12 4.49 15.92
N ALA A 145 -8.97 5.77 15.58
CA ALA A 145 -8.20 6.77 16.31
C ALA A 145 -6.75 6.33 16.58
N GLU A 146 -6.11 5.56 15.69
CA GLU A 146 -4.73 5.08 15.90
C GLU A 146 -3.74 5.78 14.93
N LEU A 147 -2.45 5.79 15.28
CA LEU A 147 -1.37 6.39 14.48
C LEU A 147 -1.53 7.92 14.26
N TYR A 148 -2.06 8.63 15.25
CA TYR A 148 -2.11 10.09 15.26
C TYR A 148 -0.71 10.72 15.36
N GLY A 149 -0.63 12.02 15.09
CA GLY A 149 0.62 12.75 15.01
C GLY A 149 1.14 13.29 16.33
N ARG A 150 2.19 14.11 16.23
CA ARG A 150 2.77 14.84 17.36
C ARG A 150 1.80 15.90 17.91
N PRO A 151 1.96 16.30 19.18
CA PRO A 151 1.23 17.44 19.74
C PRO A 151 1.46 18.70 18.91
N THR A 152 0.43 19.54 18.76
CA THR A 152 0.48 20.70 17.87
C THR A 152 -0.63 21.71 18.18
N ASP A 153 -0.42 22.95 17.78
CA ASP A 153 -1.37 24.06 17.99
C ASP A 153 -2.06 24.53 16.70
N VAL A 154 -1.89 23.81 15.57
CA VAL A 154 -2.54 24.15 14.30
C VAL A 154 -4.08 24.14 14.43
N PRO A 155 -4.80 24.99 13.69
CA PRO A 155 -6.25 25.17 13.91
C PRO A 155 -7.11 23.94 13.58
N TRP A 156 -6.56 22.94 12.89
CA TRP A 156 -7.22 21.67 12.60
C TRP A 156 -6.71 20.50 13.46
N ALA A 157 -5.99 20.78 14.55
CA ALA A 157 -5.58 19.76 15.51
C ALA A 157 -6.79 19.08 16.15
N MET A 158 -6.68 17.78 16.42
CA MET A 158 -7.75 16.97 17.03
C MET A 158 -7.25 16.31 18.31
N VAL A 159 -8.15 16.17 19.29
CA VAL A 159 -7.90 15.34 20.49
C VAL A 159 -8.47 13.95 20.22
N PHE A 160 -7.60 12.93 20.18
CA PHE A 160 -8.00 11.57 19.86
C PHE A 160 -8.44 10.81 21.13
N PRO A 161 -9.53 10.02 21.08
CA PRO A 161 -10.04 9.31 22.26
C PRO A 161 -9.09 8.24 22.82
N THR A 162 -8.20 7.72 21.98
CA THR A 162 -7.17 6.72 22.30
C THR A 162 -5.83 7.34 22.70
N ASP A 163 -5.70 8.68 22.69
CA ASP A 163 -4.48 9.36 23.15
C ASP A 163 -4.43 9.40 24.68
N PRO A 164 -3.49 8.72 25.34
CA PRO A 164 -3.40 8.74 26.80
C PRO A 164 -3.17 10.14 27.37
N GLN A 165 -2.57 11.04 26.59
CA GLN A 165 -2.26 12.41 27.03
C GLN A 165 -3.43 13.38 26.82
N GLN A 166 -4.44 12.98 26.03
CA GLN A 166 -5.60 13.82 25.68
C GLN A 166 -5.19 15.24 25.21
N VAL A 167 -4.13 15.34 24.41
CA VAL A 167 -3.63 16.62 23.89
C VAL A 167 -4.00 16.82 22.41
N PRO A 168 -4.07 18.07 21.93
CA PRO A 168 -4.27 18.36 20.52
C PRO A 168 -3.13 17.81 19.66
N ARG A 169 -3.45 17.04 18.61
CA ARG A 169 -2.47 16.39 17.73
C ARG A 169 -2.79 16.60 16.27
N HIS A 170 -1.76 16.48 15.43
CA HIS A 170 -1.97 16.40 13.99
C HIS A 170 -2.77 15.14 13.64
N PRO A 171 -3.85 15.22 12.84
CA PRO A 171 -4.47 14.05 12.22
C PRO A 171 -3.61 13.51 11.07
N SER A 172 -2.41 13.03 11.37
CA SER A 172 -1.41 12.57 10.38
C SER A 172 -1.95 11.48 9.46
N GLN A 173 -2.89 10.66 9.91
CA GLN A 173 -3.56 9.66 9.08
C GLN A 173 -4.26 10.32 7.87
N LEU A 174 -4.88 11.48 8.05
CA LEU A 174 -5.52 12.22 6.95
C LEU A 174 -4.48 12.82 6.00
N TYR A 175 -3.32 13.22 6.51
CA TYR A 175 -2.22 13.68 5.66
C TYR A 175 -1.63 12.53 4.83
N GLU A 176 -1.44 11.36 5.43
CA GLU A 176 -1.00 10.13 4.74
C GLU A 176 -2.05 9.70 3.70
N MET A 177 -3.34 9.71 4.06
CA MET A 177 -4.43 9.41 3.13
C MET A 177 -4.39 10.34 1.90
N LEU A 178 -4.28 11.65 2.15
CA LEU A 178 -4.29 12.65 1.09
C LEU A 178 -3.02 12.57 0.25
N GLY A 179 -1.85 12.49 0.87
CA GLY A 179 -0.56 12.44 0.21
C GLY A 179 -0.32 11.11 -0.50
N GLU A 180 -0.16 10.04 0.27
CA GLU A 180 0.26 8.71 -0.22
C GLU A 180 -0.83 8.03 -1.04
N GLY A 181 -2.09 8.37 -0.78
CA GLY A 181 -3.25 7.83 -1.46
C GLY A 181 -3.71 8.70 -2.63
N VAL A 182 -4.33 9.85 -2.32
CA VAL A 182 -5.04 10.64 -3.33
C VAL A 182 -4.08 11.40 -4.26
N ILE A 183 -3.16 12.18 -3.72
CA ILE A 183 -2.22 13.02 -4.48
C ILE A 183 -1.27 12.12 -5.28
N LEU A 184 -0.64 11.14 -4.63
CA LEU A 184 0.27 10.23 -5.33
C LEU A 184 -0.47 9.39 -6.39
N GLY A 185 -1.66 8.87 -6.07
CA GLY A 185 -2.45 8.08 -7.02
C GLY A 185 -2.89 8.87 -8.26
N THR A 186 -3.38 10.10 -8.04
CA THR A 186 -3.76 11.00 -9.15
C THR A 186 -2.56 11.45 -9.97
N PHE A 187 -1.42 11.74 -9.31
CA PHE A 187 -0.16 12.03 -9.98
C PHE A 187 0.28 10.86 -10.87
N LEU A 188 0.34 9.64 -10.34
CA LEU A 188 0.77 8.46 -11.10
C LEU A 188 -0.15 8.18 -12.29
N TRP A 189 -1.46 8.33 -12.10
CA TRP A 189 -2.45 8.22 -13.16
C TRP A 189 -2.20 9.21 -14.30
N TRP A 190 -2.06 10.49 -13.95
CA TRP A 190 -1.78 11.57 -14.91
C TRP A 190 -0.42 11.39 -15.59
N PHE A 191 0.60 11.07 -14.80
CA PHE A 191 1.98 10.90 -15.23
C PHE A 191 2.11 9.78 -16.26
N GLU A 192 1.49 8.62 -16.00
CA GLU A 192 1.46 7.54 -16.98
C GLU A 192 0.74 7.91 -18.26
N ALA A 193 -0.44 8.55 -18.17
CA ALA A 193 -1.19 8.99 -19.33
C ALA A 193 -0.38 9.97 -20.20
N LYS A 194 0.31 10.93 -19.57
CA LYS A 194 1.18 11.90 -20.23
C LYS A 194 2.38 11.19 -20.90
N ALA A 195 3.09 10.37 -20.15
CA ALA A 195 4.28 9.66 -20.63
C ALA A 195 4.00 8.73 -21.81
N ARG A 196 2.84 8.08 -21.83
CA ARG A 196 2.39 7.24 -22.94
C ARG A 196 2.02 8.08 -24.16
N ARG A 197 1.33 9.20 -23.98
CA ARG A 197 0.96 10.12 -25.06
C ARG A 197 2.20 10.71 -25.75
N GLU A 198 3.22 11.04 -24.97
CA GLU A 198 4.48 11.61 -25.45
C GLU A 198 5.47 10.53 -25.94
N GLY A 199 5.10 9.24 -25.86
CA GLY A 199 5.87 8.14 -26.45
C GLY A 199 7.13 7.71 -25.70
N TRP A 200 7.39 8.24 -24.49
CA TRP A 200 8.59 7.89 -23.71
C TRP A 200 8.33 6.91 -22.56
N TRP A 201 7.10 6.44 -22.37
CA TRP A 201 6.77 5.44 -21.35
C TRP A 201 7.57 4.14 -21.52
N ARG A 202 8.08 3.62 -20.39
CA ARG A 202 8.81 2.34 -20.32
C ARG A 202 8.37 1.59 -19.06
N PRO A 203 8.18 0.26 -19.13
CA PRO A 203 7.90 -0.53 -17.95
C PRO A 203 8.94 -0.30 -16.84
N GLY A 204 8.47 0.04 -15.65
CA GLY A 204 9.27 0.33 -14.46
C GLY A 204 9.35 1.81 -14.11
N ILE A 205 8.99 2.70 -15.03
CA ILE A 205 8.93 4.15 -14.75
C ILE A 205 7.82 4.47 -13.74
N GLY A 206 6.65 3.83 -13.83
CA GLY A 206 5.54 4.04 -12.90
C GLY A 206 5.90 3.61 -11.47
N GLY A 207 6.51 2.44 -11.31
CA GLY A 207 7.02 1.95 -10.04
C GLY A 207 8.11 2.86 -9.45
N SER A 208 9.01 3.36 -10.29
CA SER A 208 10.04 4.31 -9.88
C SER A 208 9.44 5.62 -9.37
N ALA A 209 8.46 6.17 -10.10
CA ALA A 209 7.75 7.38 -9.71
C ALA A 209 6.99 7.20 -8.38
N PHE A 210 6.41 6.01 -8.15
CA PHE A 210 5.78 5.68 -6.87
C PHE A 210 6.80 5.65 -5.73
N LEU A 211 7.94 4.97 -5.89
CA LEU A 211 8.95 4.88 -4.83
C LEU A 211 9.48 6.27 -4.43
N ILE A 212 9.77 7.12 -5.42
CA ILE A 212 10.23 8.49 -5.20
C ILE A 212 9.12 9.32 -4.56
N GLY A 213 7.92 9.34 -5.16
CA GLY A 213 6.79 10.15 -4.68
C GLY A 213 6.33 9.75 -3.27
N TYR A 214 6.19 8.45 -3.02
CA TYR A 214 5.88 7.93 -1.69
C TYR A 214 6.96 8.31 -0.68
N GLY A 215 8.25 8.12 -0.99
CA GLY A 215 9.33 8.46 -0.07
C GLY A 215 9.38 9.96 0.27
N ILE A 216 9.13 10.84 -0.71
CA ILE A 216 9.05 12.28 -0.48
C ILE A 216 7.88 12.61 0.45
N ILE A 217 6.67 12.14 0.10
CA ILE A 217 5.46 12.41 0.88
C ILE A 217 5.59 11.85 2.29
N ARG A 218 6.04 10.61 2.43
CA ARG A 218 6.24 9.94 3.71
C ARG A 218 7.23 10.70 4.59
N SER A 219 8.33 11.21 4.03
CA SER A 219 9.30 12.04 4.75
C SER A 219 8.71 13.36 5.24
N LEU A 220 7.87 14.01 4.43
CA LEU A 220 7.18 15.25 4.82
C LEU A 220 6.16 15.00 5.93
N VAL A 221 5.33 13.96 5.79
CA VAL A 221 4.31 13.62 6.80
C VAL A 221 4.96 13.18 8.10
N GLU A 222 6.14 12.56 8.06
CA GLU A 222 6.91 12.20 9.24
C GLU A 222 7.33 13.39 10.11
N LEU A 223 7.36 14.61 9.56
CA LEU A 223 7.56 15.83 10.35
C LEU A 223 6.38 16.13 11.28
N THR A 224 5.22 15.56 11.00
CA THR A 224 3.99 15.69 11.81
C THR A 224 3.65 14.41 12.57
N ARG A 225 4.21 13.26 12.20
CA ARG A 225 3.89 11.95 12.78
C ARG A 225 4.61 11.72 14.11
N GLN A 226 3.92 11.16 15.09
CA GLN A 226 4.58 10.72 16.32
C GLN A 226 5.39 9.45 16.02
N PRO A 227 6.70 9.39 16.35
CA PRO A 227 7.48 8.17 16.17
C PRO A 227 6.87 7.02 16.96
N ASP A 228 6.91 5.81 16.40
CA ASP A 228 6.41 4.62 17.08
C ASP A 228 7.19 4.43 18.39
N ALA A 229 6.47 4.24 19.50
CA ALA A 229 7.04 4.25 20.85
C ALA A 229 8.20 3.25 21.05
N GLN A 230 8.20 2.15 20.29
CA GLN A 230 9.22 1.10 20.34
C GLN A 230 10.51 1.44 19.61
N LEU A 231 10.45 2.31 18.59
CA LEU A 231 11.60 2.64 17.74
C LEU A 231 12.22 4.00 18.13
N GLY A 232 11.41 4.93 18.63
CA GLY A 232 11.88 6.27 18.98
C GLY A 232 12.55 7.00 17.80
N PHE A 233 13.55 7.83 18.12
CA PHE A 233 14.42 8.45 17.11
C PHE A 233 15.70 7.62 16.95
N LEU A 234 16.17 7.46 15.70
CA LEU A 234 17.45 6.87 15.36
C LEU A 234 18.58 7.90 15.55
N ALA A 235 19.83 7.45 15.38
CA ALA A 235 21.00 8.32 15.43
C ALA A 235 20.84 9.56 14.50
N GLY A 236 21.15 10.75 15.02
CA GLY A 236 20.97 12.01 14.30
C GLY A 236 19.55 12.58 14.28
N GLY A 237 18.61 12.03 15.06
CA GLY A 237 17.23 12.54 15.16
C GLY A 237 16.32 12.15 14.00
N ILE A 238 16.77 11.20 13.17
CA ILE A 238 16.03 10.68 12.02
C ILE A 238 15.07 9.60 12.51
N THR A 239 13.86 9.53 11.95
CA THR A 239 12.95 8.40 12.26
C THR A 239 13.16 7.22 11.31
N MET A 240 12.68 6.03 11.69
CA MET A 240 12.70 4.88 10.79
C MET A 240 11.93 5.13 9.48
N GLY A 241 10.86 5.92 9.53
CA GLY A 241 10.11 6.35 8.35
C GLY A 241 10.96 7.15 7.37
N GLN A 242 11.79 8.09 7.84
CA GLN A 242 12.69 8.89 7.01
C GLN A 242 13.83 8.05 6.40
N LEU A 243 14.41 7.13 7.16
CA LEU A 243 15.45 6.23 6.65
C LEU A 243 14.91 5.36 5.51
N LEU A 244 13.79 4.67 5.74
CA LEU A 244 13.15 3.84 4.73
C LEU A 244 12.72 4.66 3.51
N SER A 245 12.19 5.86 3.72
CA SER A 245 11.83 6.78 2.64
C SER A 245 13.02 7.18 1.78
N SER A 246 14.18 7.43 2.40
CA SER A 246 15.42 7.75 1.67
C SER A 246 15.88 6.57 0.81
N LEU A 247 15.82 5.35 1.35
CA LEU A 247 16.13 4.13 0.59
C LEU A 247 15.18 3.92 -0.59
N MET A 248 13.88 4.19 -0.40
CA MET A 248 12.89 4.13 -1.47
C MET A 248 13.17 5.16 -2.57
N ILE A 249 13.51 6.40 -2.21
CA ILE A 249 13.86 7.45 -3.18
C ILE A 249 15.09 7.03 -4.00
N ILE A 250 16.16 6.59 -3.33
CA ILE A 250 17.39 6.15 -4.00
C ILE A 250 17.10 4.96 -4.93
N GLY A 251 16.36 3.96 -4.44
CA GLY A 251 15.96 2.80 -5.24
C GLY A 251 15.12 3.19 -6.45
N GLY A 252 14.15 4.08 -6.28
CA GLY A 252 13.32 4.60 -7.37
C GLY A 252 14.14 5.35 -8.43
N ILE A 253 15.10 6.19 -8.01
CA ILE A 253 16.01 6.87 -8.94
C ILE A 253 16.87 5.85 -9.70
N ALA A 254 17.43 4.87 -9.00
CA ALA A 254 18.26 3.83 -9.62
C ALA A 254 17.48 3.03 -10.68
N VAL A 255 16.24 2.62 -10.37
CA VAL A 255 15.37 1.92 -11.34
C VAL A 255 15.00 2.83 -12.50
N ALA A 256 14.65 4.10 -12.26
CA ALA A 256 14.34 5.05 -13.32
C ALA A 256 15.51 5.23 -14.29
N LEU A 257 16.73 5.43 -13.78
CA LEU A 257 17.93 5.56 -14.60
C LEU A 257 18.24 4.27 -15.38
N TRP A 258 18.05 3.11 -14.77
CA TRP A 258 18.23 1.83 -15.42
C TRP A 258 17.24 1.61 -16.57
N VAL A 259 15.95 1.90 -16.35
CA VAL A 259 14.91 1.79 -17.37
C VAL A 259 15.11 2.85 -18.47
N TYR A 260 15.59 4.05 -18.13
CA TYR A 260 15.86 5.11 -19.10
C TYR A 260 17.04 4.79 -20.04
N ARG A 261 17.84 3.77 -19.74
CA ARG A 261 18.88 3.26 -20.65
C ARG A 261 18.37 2.19 -21.61
N GLN A 262 17.19 1.63 -21.38
CA GLN A 262 16.60 0.59 -22.24
C GLN A 262 15.76 1.23 -23.36
N PRO A 263 15.74 0.67 -24.59
CA PRO A 263 14.90 1.19 -25.66
C PRO A 263 13.42 1.20 -25.24
N PRO A 264 12.60 2.18 -25.69
CA PRO A 264 11.17 2.19 -25.44
C PRO A 264 10.54 0.86 -25.87
N GLN A 265 9.96 0.11 -24.92
CA GLN A 265 9.28 -1.13 -25.26
C GLN A 265 7.88 -0.80 -25.78
N THR A 266 7.64 -1.12 -27.06
CA THR A 266 6.27 -1.17 -27.59
C THR A 266 5.50 -2.29 -26.88
N PRO A 267 4.24 -2.06 -26.46
CA PRO A 267 3.43 -3.10 -25.84
C PRO A 267 3.34 -4.31 -26.79
N LYS A 268 3.85 -5.47 -26.37
CA LYS A 268 3.64 -6.71 -27.13
C LYS A 268 2.15 -7.07 -27.09
N PRO A 269 1.55 -7.55 -28.19
CA PRO A 269 0.15 -7.93 -28.24
C PRO A 269 -0.18 -8.97 -27.16
N VAL A 270 -1.42 -8.94 -26.66
CA VAL A 270 -1.93 -9.82 -25.59
C VAL A 270 -1.61 -11.28 -25.94
N VAL A 271 -0.76 -11.91 -25.12
CA VAL A 271 -0.40 -13.32 -25.31
C VAL A 271 -1.58 -14.15 -24.83
N LYS A 272 -2.37 -14.71 -25.76
CA LYS A 272 -3.32 -15.79 -25.43
C LYS A 272 -2.51 -16.98 -24.93
N VAL A 273 -2.57 -17.27 -23.64
CA VAL A 273 -2.07 -18.53 -23.10
C VAL A 273 -2.95 -19.63 -23.68
N ARG A 274 -2.39 -20.53 -24.50
CA ARG A 274 -3.08 -21.77 -24.85
C ARG A 274 -3.27 -22.55 -23.55
N ALA A 275 -4.52 -22.85 -23.21
CA ALA A 275 -4.80 -23.84 -22.17
C ALA A 275 -4.05 -25.13 -22.54
N ALA A 276 -3.21 -25.59 -21.62
CA ALA A 276 -2.55 -26.90 -21.70
C ALA A 276 -3.46 -27.94 -21.09
#